data_AF-A0A5J6YZ63-F1
#
_entry.id   AF-A0A5J6YZ63-F1
#
_cell.length_a   1.000
_cell.length_b   1.000
_cell.length_c   1.000
_cell.angle_alpha   90.00
_cell.angle_beta   90.00
_cell.angle_gamma   90.00
#
_symmetry.space_group_name_H-M   'P 1'
#
loop_
_entity.id
_entity.type
_entity.pdbx_description
1 polymer ?
#
loop_
_entity_poly.entity_id
_entity_poly.type
_entity_poly.pdbx_seq_one_letter_code
_entity_poly.pdbx_strand_id
1 'polypeptide(L)' 'MLCTWVPGTTSIVRLKIGTEPGRERTLEVTSTHLSRIFGKEVVHDLYLKGRSKVMVTAQQLALLT' A
#
# COMPACT_ATOMS: atom_id res chain seq x y z
N MET A 1 6.35 8.41 -5.39
CA MET A 1 5.16 7.99 -6.18
C MET A 1 3.95 7.94 -5.24
N LEU A 2 2.77 8.33 -5.71
CA LEU A 2 1.55 8.30 -4.88
C LEU A 2 0.87 6.93 -5.02
N CYS A 3 0.69 6.24 -3.90
CA CYS A 3 0.02 4.94 -3.85
C CYS A 3 -1.30 5.06 -3.09
N THR A 4 -2.38 4.55 -3.68
CA THR A 4 -3.67 4.39 -2.97
C THR A 4 -3.77 2.98 -2.44
N TRP A 5 -3.98 2.85 -1.12
CA TRP A 5 -4.09 1.57 -0.45
C TRP A 5 -5.54 1.36 -0.01
N VAL A 6 -6.03 0.13 -0.18
CA VAL A 6 -7.39 -0.26 0.22
C VAL A 6 -7.33 -1.65 0.86
N PRO A 7 -7.94 -1.86 2.04
CA PRO A 7 -8.12 -3.20 2.60
C PRO A 7 -8.91 -4.08 1.63
N GLY A 8 -8.37 -5.25 1.29
CA GLY A 8 -9.07 -6.25 0.48
C GLY A 8 -9.84 -7.24 1.37
N THR A 9 -9.10 -7.94 2.23
CA THR A 9 -9.63 -8.84 3.27
C THR A 9 -8.97 -8.49 4.62
N THR A 10 -9.23 -9.28 5.66
CA THR A 10 -8.62 -9.07 6.99
C THR A 10 -7.09 -9.05 6.98
N SER A 11 -6.44 -9.68 5.99
CA SER A 11 -4.98 -9.76 5.91
C SER A 11 -4.37 -9.25 4.61
N ILE A 12 -5.17 -8.94 3.59
CA ILE A 12 -4.68 -8.47 2.28
C ILE A 12 -4.99 -6.99 2.09
N VAL A 13 -4.02 -6.25 1.59
CA VAL A 13 -4.13 -4.86 1.18
C VAL A 13 -3.82 -4.75 -0.31
N ARG A 14 -4.69 -4.06 -1.05
CA ARG A 14 -4.49 -3.71 -2.45
C ARG A 14 -3.84 -2.35 -2.56
N LEU A 15 -2.71 -2.29 -3.24
CA LEU A 15 -1.94 -1.09 -3.51
C LEU A 15 -2.12 -0.72 -4.98
N LYS A 16 -2.72 0.43 -5.25
CA LYS A 16 -2.74 1.05 -6.57
C LYS A 16 -1.60 2.05 -6.67
N ILE A 17 -0.64 1.76 -7.52
CA ILE A 17 0.56 2.57 -7.74
C ILE A 17 0.35 3.33 -9.06
N GLY A 18 0.25 4.65 -8.99
CA GLY A 18 0.31 5.51 -10.16
C GLY A 18 1.77 5.75 -10.52
N THR A 19 2.25 5.16 -11.62
CA THR A 19 3.63 5.36 -12.10
C THR A 19 3.70 6.40 -13.21
N GLU A 20 2.71 6.42 -14.11
CA GLU A 20 2.63 7.31 -15.29
C GLU A 20 1.14 7.64 -15.57
N PRO A 21 0.81 8.75 -16.25
CA PRO A 21 -0.56 9.03 -16.70
C PRO A 21 -1.10 7.87 -17.57
N GLY A 22 -2.16 7.21 -17.11
CA GLY A 22 -2.78 6.08 -17.83
C GLY A 22 -2.21 4.68 -17.53
N ARG A 23 -1.17 4.55 -16.70
CA ARG A 23 -0.63 3.25 -16.26
C ARG A 23 -0.70 3.10 -14.75
N GLU A 24 -1.76 2.47 -14.28
CA GLU A 24 -1.92 2.07 -12.88
C GLU A 24 -1.50 0.61 -12.70
N ARG A 25 -0.59 0.35 -11.75
CA ARG A 25 -0.25 -1.02 -11.33
C ARG A 25 -0.96 -1.35 -10.03
N THR A 26 -1.66 -2.47 -9.98
CA THR A 26 -2.22 -2.99 -8.72
C THR A 26 -1.33 -4.10 -8.18
N LEU A 27 -1.00 -4.03 -6.90
CA LEU A 27 -0.31 -5.08 -6.15
C LEU A 27 -1.18 -5.53 -4.97
N GLU A 28 -1.17 -6.82 -4.67
CA GLU A 28 -1.75 -7.34 -3.44
C GLU A 28 -0.61 -7.75 -2.52
N VAL A 29 -0.62 -7.21 -1.30
CA VAL A 29 0.39 -7.52 -0.28
C VAL A 29 -0.31 -7.80 1.04
N THR A 30 0.34 -8.55 1.92
CA THR A 30 -0.22 -8.80 3.24
C THR A 30 -0.06 -7.58 4.14
N SER A 31 -1.03 -7.35 5.02
CA SER A 31 -0.98 -6.30 6.05
C SER A 31 0.24 -6.45 6.97
N THR A 32 0.66 -7.70 7.22
CA THR A 32 1.90 -8.02 7.94
C THR A 32 3.15 -7.54 7.18
N HIS A 33 3.23 -7.77 5.87
CA HIS A 33 4.38 -7.34 5.07
C HIS A 33 4.45 -5.80 5.00
N LEU A 34 3.31 -5.14 4.79
CA LEU A 34 3.21 -3.67 4.86
C LEU A 34 3.65 -3.11 6.20
N SER A 35 3.19 -3.74 7.30
CA SER A 35 3.53 -3.29 8.66
C SER A 35 5.04 -3.34 8.93
N ARG A 36 5.77 -4.26 8.28
CA ARG A 36 7.23 -4.36 8.42
C ARG A 36 7.96 -3.23 7.68
N ILE A 37 7.45 -2.79 6.53
CA ILE A 37 8.09 -1.76 5.70
C ILE A 37 7.71 -0.35 6.16
N PHE A 38 6.43 -0.13 6.51
CA PHE A 38 5.88 1.20 6.78
C PHE A 38 5.46 1.42 8.24
N GLY A 39 5.54 0.38 9.07
CA GLY A 39 5.12 0.43 10.46
C GLY A 39 3.66 0.01 10.67
N LYS A 40 3.37 -0.50 11.87
CA LYS A 40 2.05 -1.00 12.26
C LYS A 40 0.99 0.11 12.30
N GLU A 41 1.37 1.31 12.73
CA GLU A 41 0.47 2.47 12.82
C GLU A 41 -0.17 2.82 11.46
N VAL A 42 0.62 2.78 10.38
CA VAL A 42 0.13 3.09 9.03
C VAL A 42 -0.92 2.07 8.56
N VAL A 43 -0.73 0.80 8.91
CA VAL A 43 -1.68 -0.27 8.60
C VAL A 43 -2.92 -0.16 9.48
N HIS A 44 -2.76 0.14 10.77
CA HIS A 44 -3.88 0.37 11.67
C HIS A 44 -4.77 1.51 11.16
N ASP A 45 -4.16 2.65 10.83
CA ASP A 45 -4.85 3.81 10.25
C ASP A 45 -5.57 3.47 8.94
N LEU A 46 -4.96 2.66 8.08
CA LEU A 46 -5.58 2.18 6.85
C LEU A 46 -6.86 1.38 7.14
N TYR A 47 -6.82 0.44 8.08
CA TYR A 47 -7.99 -0.38 8.43
C TYR A 47 -9.07 0.43 9.15
N LEU A 48 -8.70 1.46 9.93
CA LEU A 48 -9.66 2.39 10.53
C LEU A 48 -10.35 3.27 9.47
N LYS A 49 -9.59 3.79 8.51
CA LYS A 49 -10.08 4.76 7.51
C LYS A 49 -10.67 4.10 6.26
N GLY A 50 -10.43 2.81 6.07
CA GLY A 50 -10.84 2.04 4.88
C GLY A 50 -10.08 2.37 3.59
N ARG A 51 -9.24 3.41 3.60
CA ARG A 51 -8.38 3.82 2.49
C ARG A 51 -7.25 4.70 3.00
N SER A 52 -6.07 4.59 2.40
CA SER A 52 -4.97 5.53 2.63
C SER A 52 -4.30 5.96 1.32
N LYS A 53 -3.76 7.17 1.30
CA LYS A 53 -2.91 7.67 0.21
C LYS A 53 -1.52 7.87 0.78
N VAL A 54 -0.57 7.06 0.35
CA VAL A 54 0.79 7.03 0.91
C VAL A 54 1.78 7.39 -0.19
N MET A 55 2.70 8.30 0.14
CA MET A 55 3.84 8.57 -0.72
C MET A 55 4.89 7.49 -0.49
N VAL A 56 5.26 6.77 -1.55
CA VAL A 56 6.18 5.65 -1.50
C VAL A 56 7.43 5.99 -2.33
N THR A 57 8.61 5.70 -1.78
CA THR A 57 9.90 5.85 -2.48
C THR A 57 10.15 4.67 -3.42
N ALA A 58 11.08 4.81 -4.36
CA ALA A 58 11.46 3.70 -5.25
C ALA A 58 12.00 2.49 -4.47
N GLN A 59 12.75 2.72 -3.39
CA GLN A 59 13.27 1.67 -2.52
C GLN A 59 12.15 0.92 -1.79
N GLN A 60 11.20 1.66 -1.20
CA GLN A 60 10.05 1.06 -0.53
C GLN A 60 9.17 0.28 -1.51
N LEU A 61 9.05 0.75 -2.74
CA LEU A 61 8.32 0.04 -3.79
C LEU A 61 9.01 -1.29 -4.18
N ALA A 62 10.34 -1.30 -4.23
CA ALA A 62 11.10 -2.51 -4.50
C ALA A 62 10.96 -3.56 -3.39
N LEU A 63 10.70 -3.15 -2.14
CA LEU A 63 10.42 -4.05 -1.02
C LEU A 63 9.00 -4.65 -1.06
N LEU A 64 8.11 -4.12 -1.92
CA LEU A 64 6.74 -4.60 -2.07
C LEU A 64 6.57 -5.63 -3.20
N THR A 65 7.64 -5.94 -3.93
CA THR A 65 7.70 -6.91 -5.04
C THR A 65 8.65 -8.04 -4.72
#